data_AF-A0A559KVT1-F1
#
_entry.id   AF-A0A559KVT1-F1
#
_cell.length_a   1.000
_cell.length_b   1.000
_cell.length_c   1.000
_cell.angle_alpha   90.00
_cell.angle_beta   90.00
_cell.angle_gamma   90.00
#
_symmetry.space_group_name_H-M   'P 1'
#
loop_
_entity.id
_entity.type
_entity.pdbx_description
1 polymer ?
#
loop_
_entity_poly.entity_id
_entity_poly.type
_entity_poly.pdbx_seq_one_letter_code
_entity_poly.pdbx_strand_id
1 'polypeptide(L)'
;MPPYAAELETWWLGTGYEALKQLVNDESDDLNSRQCGFAQQMQTRLLAFDNDQTIQASLQTTWPAIRAARGVDYDANSRKNSKYIASNIFRKPKDGGIDFERAMDGLGYLDAIEIRRLRLLEATHAAMETILPTESQLQMLQELDRTSTANFRLLHAGFRACILIKELTRDSECRKEIPQIMGMLNALVPSDVFLEDEDDVDPTPHSPSLRDSVRFSVFEHLMSESPFSPQLQEIVKMKLSSWCEVPGYPQARDAMVRYCEEFKKLEGVCLAIMNDLERKSFSIGSYHVASPTSSTLFDTDTSRSSGFSANATQGASAIFTTATPNDNQDSAPTTPLSPWVLSTSHPLLKGMPGREMSPAKTDGALFSQDLSAPPVLSYPDSLSKTEFFQHPFTRKLDMSPVEQAALGLILPREIDSRDF
;
A
#
# COMPACT_ATOMS: atom_id res chain seq x y z
N MET A 1 1.82 18.02 -5.40
CA MET A 1 1.16 16.72 -5.70
C MET A 1 1.99 15.90 -6.66
N PRO A 2 2.28 14.62 -6.34
CA PRO A 2 3.19 13.78 -7.10
C PRO A 2 2.80 13.63 -8.58
N PRO A 3 3.75 13.34 -9.48
CA PRO A 3 3.48 13.14 -10.91
C PRO A 3 2.65 11.87 -11.14
N TYR A 4 1.62 11.97 -11.99
CA TYR A 4 0.74 10.87 -12.34
C TYR A 4 1.32 9.98 -13.43
N ALA A 5 0.84 8.74 -13.54
CA ALA A 5 1.33 7.75 -14.51
C ALA A 5 1.40 8.28 -15.97
N ALA A 6 0.41 9.06 -16.42
CA ALA A 6 0.42 9.62 -17.77
C ALA A 6 1.44 10.75 -17.97
N GLU A 7 1.78 11.49 -16.92
CA GLU A 7 2.81 12.54 -16.93
C GLU A 7 4.20 11.90 -16.96
N LEU A 8 4.40 10.86 -16.13
CA LEU A 8 5.61 10.03 -16.14
C LEU A 8 5.82 9.35 -17.50
N GLU A 9 4.80 8.75 -18.11
CA GLU A 9 4.94 8.14 -19.45
C GLU A 9 5.30 9.21 -20.50
N THR A 10 4.68 10.39 -20.44
CA THR A 10 5.01 11.51 -21.34
C THR A 10 6.47 11.94 -21.19
N TRP A 11 7.00 11.97 -19.95
CA TRP A 11 8.39 12.30 -19.69
C TRP A 11 9.36 11.22 -20.18
N TRP A 12 9.08 9.95 -19.85
CA TRP A 12 9.91 8.80 -20.20
C TRP A 12 9.99 8.55 -21.71
N LEU A 13 8.90 8.77 -22.45
CA LEU A 13 8.88 8.68 -23.91
C LEU A 13 9.35 9.97 -24.61
N GLY A 14 9.62 11.03 -23.84
CA GLY A 14 10.20 12.29 -24.29
C GLY A 14 11.63 12.47 -23.75
N THR A 15 11.80 13.37 -22.78
CA THR A 15 13.08 13.73 -22.16
C THR A 15 13.89 12.53 -21.67
N GLY A 16 13.23 11.54 -21.06
CA GLY A 16 13.89 10.35 -20.49
C GLY A 16 14.29 9.27 -21.51
N TYR A 17 13.93 9.41 -22.79
CA TYR A 17 13.99 8.31 -23.76
C TYR A 17 15.42 7.84 -24.08
N GLU A 18 16.40 8.75 -24.15
CA GLU A 18 17.79 8.37 -24.40
C GLU A 18 18.42 7.63 -23.21
N ALA A 19 18.02 7.95 -21.97
CA ALA A 19 18.44 7.19 -20.80
C ALA A 19 17.87 5.77 -20.82
N LEU A 20 16.63 5.60 -21.28
CA LEU A 20 16.02 4.27 -21.47
C LEU A 20 16.76 3.45 -22.54
N LYS A 21 17.20 4.05 -23.64
CA LYS A 21 18.04 3.36 -24.64
C LYS A 21 19.37 2.90 -24.06
N GLN A 22 20.03 3.75 -23.26
CA GLN A 22 21.29 3.41 -22.61
C GLN A 22 21.12 2.27 -21.60
N LEU A 23 20.04 2.27 -20.82
CA LEU A 23 19.70 1.19 -19.88
C LEU A 23 19.53 -0.18 -20.56
N VAL A 24 18.89 -0.20 -21.73
CA VAL A 24 18.54 -1.45 -22.44
C VAL A 24 19.57 -1.85 -23.50
N ASN A 25 20.68 -1.13 -23.63
CA ASN A 25 21.76 -1.52 -24.55
C ASN A 25 22.43 -2.79 -24.03
N ASP A 26 22.56 -3.80 -24.89
CA ASP A 26 23.14 -5.11 -24.60
C ASP A 26 24.57 -5.28 -25.15
N GLU A 27 25.13 -4.27 -25.83
CA GLU A 27 26.50 -4.28 -26.36
C GLU A 27 27.59 -4.50 -25.28
N SER A 28 27.26 -4.26 -24.01
CA SER A 28 28.15 -4.46 -22.85
C SER A 28 27.99 -5.80 -22.13
N ASP A 29 27.15 -6.70 -22.64
CA ASP A 29 26.56 -7.76 -21.81
C ASP A 29 27.33 -9.07 -21.95
N ASP A 30 28.33 -9.24 -21.09
CA ASP A 30 29.17 -10.44 -21.00
C ASP A 30 28.41 -11.75 -20.69
N LEU A 31 27.14 -11.67 -20.25
CA LEU A 31 26.34 -12.81 -19.80
C LEU A 31 24.97 -12.88 -20.51
N ASN A 32 24.61 -14.07 -20.98
CA ASN A 32 23.25 -14.39 -21.43
C ASN A 32 22.35 -14.86 -20.27
N SER A 33 21.04 -14.87 -20.50
CA SER A 33 20.02 -15.19 -19.49
C SER A 33 20.03 -16.62 -18.93
N ARG A 34 20.93 -17.49 -19.43
CA ARG A 34 21.13 -18.86 -18.93
C ARG A 34 22.39 -18.99 -18.06
N GLN A 35 23.23 -17.96 -18.01
CA GLN A 35 24.48 -17.97 -17.26
C GLN A 35 24.28 -17.49 -15.81
N CYS A 36 25.03 -18.11 -14.89
CA CYS A 36 25.09 -17.67 -13.51
C CYS A 36 25.64 -16.23 -13.46
N GLY A 37 24.97 -15.36 -12.68
CA GLY A 37 25.33 -13.94 -12.57
C GLY A 37 24.49 -12.99 -13.45
N PHE A 38 23.77 -13.47 -14.48
CA PHE A 38 22.94 -12.61 -15.33
C PHE A 38 21.92 -11.78 -14.51
N ALA A 39 21.14 -12.45 -13.66
CA ALA A 39 20.18 -11.79 -12.78
C ALA A 39 20.83 -10.71 -11.89
N GLN A 40 22.04 -10.97 -11.39
CA GLN A 40 22.80 -10.01 -10.58
C GLN A 40 23.29 -8.82 -11.41
N GLN A 41 23.79 -9.04 -12.63
CA GLN A 41 24.20 -7.99 -13.56
C GLN A 41 23.01 -7.08 -13.92
N MET A 42 21.86 -7.67 -14.26
CA MET A 42 20.63 -6.92 -14.53
C MET A 42 20.15 -6.13 -13.31
N GLN A 43 20.22 -6.72 -12.11
CA GLN A 43 19.84 -6.05 -10.87
C GLN A 43 20.76 -4.86 -10.57
N THR A 44 22.09 -5.03 -10.72
CA THR A 44 23.05 -3.94 -10.54
C THR A 44 22.84 -2.82 -11.57
N ARG A 45 22.57 -3.14 -12.85
CA ARG A 45 22.28 -2.12 -13.88
C ARG A 45 21.00 -1.34 -13.56
N LEU A 46 19.91 -2.03 -13.23
CA LEU A 46 18.64 -1.39 -12.89
C LEU A 46 18.78 -0.53 -11.62
N LEU A 47 19.46 -1.01 -10.59
CA LEU A 47 19.70 -0.23 -9.37
C LEU A 47 20.54 1.02 -9.64
N ALA A 48 21.58 0.93 -10.48
CA ALA A 48 22.38 2.10 -10.86
C ALA A 48 21.54 3.16 -11.60
N PHE A 49 20.64 2.73 -12.49
CA PHE A 49 19.72 3.59 -13.22
C PHE A 49 18.64 4.22 -12.32
N ASP A 50 18.00 3.41 -11.46
CA ASP A 50 16.93 3.86 -10.56
C ASP A 50 17.42 4.91 -9.55
N ASN A 51 18.71 4.85 -9.17
CA ASN A 51 19.38 5.79 -8.26
C ASN A 51 20.14 6.93 -8.99
N ASP A 52 19.95 7.12 -10.30
CA ASP A 52 20.62 8.20 -11.04
C ASP A 52 20.01 9.57 -10.68
N GLN A 53 20.74 10.32 -9.86
CA GLN A 53 20.36 11.66 -9.40
C GLN A 53 20.16 12.67 -10.54
N THR A 54 20.82 12.48 -11.70
CA THR A 54 20.65 13.37 -12.86
C THR A 54 19.32 13.13 -13.56
N ILE A 55 18.89 11.87 -13.66
CA ILE A 55 17.56 11.48 -14.14
C ILE A 55 16.48 12.01 -13.19
N GLN A 56 16.65 11.79 -11.88
CA GLN A 56 15.70 12.24 -10.85
C GLN A 56 15.53 13.78 -10.85
N ALA A 57 16.63 14.54 -10.86
CA ALA A 57 16.57 16.02 -10.90
C ALA A 57 16.00 16.56 -12.22
N SER A 58 16.29 15.90 -13.35
CA SER A 58 15.72 16.25 -14.66
C SER A 58 14.20 16.03 -14.68
N LEU A 59 13.72 14.92 -14.10
CA LEU A 59 12.28 14.66 -13.96
C LEU A 59 11.60 15.68 -13.04
N GLN A 60 12.11 15.89 -11.83
CA GLN A 60 11.61 16.90 -10.87
C GLN A 60 11.43 18.28 -11.50
N THR A 61 12.42 18.75 -12.26
CA THR A 61 12.38 20.11 -12.85
C THR A 61 11.46 20.25 -14.06
N THR A 62 11.00 19.16 -14.69
CA THR A 62 10.27 19.21 -15.97
C THR A 62 8.86 18.64 -15.94
N TRP A 63 8.52 17.75 -14.99
CA TRP A 63 7.17 17.21 -14.88
C TRP A 63 6.07 18.28 -14.66
N PRO A 64 6.27 19.41 -13.95
CA PRO A 64 5.21 20.42 -13.78
C PRO A 64 4.81 21.08 -15.10
N ALA A 65 5.77 21.28 -16.00
CA ALA A 65 5.52 21.79 -17.35
C ALA A 65 4.74 20.77 -18.21
N ILE A 66 5.00 19.46 -18.03
CA ILE A 66 4.23 18.39 -18.67
C ILE A 66 2.79 18.39 -18.16
N ARG A 67 2.55 18.48 -16.84
CA ARG A 67 1.20 18.60 -16.26
C ARG A 67 0.43 19.77 -16.87
N ALA A 68 1.04 20.96 -16.90
CA ALA A 68 0.46 22.15 -17.49
C ALA A 68 0.15 21.98 -18.99
N ALA A 69 1.05 21.36 -19.76
CA ALA A 69 0.86 21.12 -21.19
C ALA A 69 -0.22 20.07 -21.50
N ARG A 70 -0.40 19.05 -20.64
CA ARG A 70 -1.49 18.05 -20.77
C ARG A 70 -2.86 18.65 -20.51
N GLY A 71 -2.97 19.64 -19.61
CA GLY A 71 -4.23 20.32 -19.29
C GLY A 71 -5.30 19.41 -18.69
N VAL A 72 -4.91 18.29 -18.07
CA VAL A 72 -5.82 17.33 -17.43
C VAL A 72 -6.00 17.71 -15.96
N ASP A 73 -7.23 18.10 -15.61
CA ASP A 73 -7.63 18.38 -14.23
C ASP A 73 -8.05 17.08 -13.53
N TYR A 74 -7.06 16.38 -12.95
CA TYR A 74 -7.28 15.15 -12.19
C TYR A 74 -8.04 15.39 -10.88
N ASP A 75 -7.83 16.56 -10.26
CA ASP A 75 -8.38 16.98 -8.96
C ASP A 75 -9.82 17.52 -9.03
N ALA A 76 -10.37 17.63 -10.24
CA ALA A 76 -11.78 17.86 -10.52
C ALA A 76 -12.71 16.89 -9.77
N ASN A 77 -14.01 17.17 -9.85
CA ASN A 77 -15.09 16.42 -9.18
C ASN A 77 -14.90 14.89 -9.21
N SER A 78 -14.40 14.34 -8.09
CA SER A 78 -14.07 12.92 -7.90
C SER A 78 -15.20 11.98 -8.31
N ARG A 79 -16.45 12.30 -7.93
CA ARG A 79 -17.64 11.50 -8.26
C ARG A 79 -17.93 11.45 -9.76
N LYS A 80 -17.69 12.55 -10.49
CA LYS A 80 -17.77 12.62 -11.95
C LYS A 80 -16.63 11.79 -12.57
N ASN A 81 -15.42 11.89 -12.03
CA ASN A 81 -14.24 11.16 -12.49
C ASN A 81 -14.43 9.64 -12.30
N SER A 82 -14.84 9.15 -11.12
CA SER A 82 -15.16 7.73 -10.88
C SER A 82 -16.17 7.17 -11.90
N LYS A 83 -17.25 7.90 -12.17
CA LYS A 83 -18.26 7.49 -13.17
C LYS A 83 -17.68 7.44 -14.58
N TYR A 84 -16.88 8.45 -14.94
CA TYR A 84 -16.22 8.54 -16.24
C TYR A 84 -15.24 7.37 -16.44
N ILE A 85 -14.34 7.13 -15.49
CA ILE A 85 -13.35 6.03 -15.51
C ILE A 85 -14.05 4.67 -15.69
N ALA A 86 -15.04 4.36 -14.83
CA ALA A 86 -15.70 3.06 -14.82
C ALA A 86 -16.60 2.78 -16.06
N SER A 87 -16.97 3.83 -16.80
CA SER A 87 -17.83 3.75 -17.99
C SER A 87 -17.08 3.88 -19.32
N ASN A 88 -15.91 4.51 -19.34
CA ASN A 88 -15.19 4.83 -20.57
C ASN A 88 -13.80 4.17 -20.63
N ILE A 89 -13.07 4.08 -19.51
CA ILE A 89 -11.69 3.60 -19.48
C ILE A 89 -11.61 2.15 -18.99
N PHE A 90 -12.04 1.89 -17.76
CA PHE A 90 -12.06 0.54 -17.18
C PHE A 90 -13.49 -0.05 -17.26
N ARG A 91 -13.90 -0.34 -18.51
CA ARG A 91 -15.23 -0.86 -18.87
C ARG A 91 -15.38 -2.33 -18.48
N LYS A 92 -16.59 -2.89 -18.42
CA LYS A 92 -16.75 -4.33 -18.12
C LYS A 92 -16.06 -5.15 -19.22
N PRO A 93 -15.60 -6.39 -18.96
CA PRO A 93 -14.94 -7.21 -19.99
C PRO A 93 -15.77 -7.36 -21.28
N LYS A 94 -17.10 -7.56 -21.12
CA LYS A 94 -18.07 -7.63 -22.22
C LYS A 94 -18.34 -6.29 -22.94
N ASP A 95 -17.97 -5.17 -22.32
CA ASP A 95 -18.13 -3.81 -22.83
C ASP A 95 -16.78 -3.26 -23.36
N GLY A 96 -15.88 -4.15 -23.80
CA GLY A 96 -14.58 -3.80 -24.39
C GLY A 96 -13.42 -3.63 -23.39
N GLY A 97 -13.61 -3.94 -22.11
CA GLY A 97 -12.51 -4.02 -21.13
C GLY A 97 -11.75 -2.70 -20.90
N ILE A 98 -10.42 -2.78 -20.89
CA ILE A 98 -9.53 -1.61 -20.72
C ILE A 98 -9.43 -0.85 -22.05
N ASP A 99 -9.67 0.46 -22.00
CA ASP A 99 -9.27 1.42 -23.01
C ASP A 99 -7.78 1.77 -22.83
N PHE A 100 -6.89 1.07 -23.54
CA PHE A 100 -5.44 1.19 -23.34
C PHE A 100 -4.88 2.56 -23.74
N GLU A 101 -5.52 3.28 -24.67
CA GLU A 101 -5.10 4.64 -25.06
C GLU A 101 -5.32 5.66 -23.93
N ARG A 102 -6.28 5.38 -23.05
CA ARG A 102 -6.69 6.29 -21.96
C ARG A 102 -6.38 5.72 -20.57
N ALA A 103 -5.77 4.54 -20.50
CA ALA A 103 -5.54 3.81 -19.26
C ALA A 103 -4.65 4.59 -18.28
N MET A 104 -3.59 5.24 -18.77
CA MET A 104 -2.66 6.02 -17.95
C MET A 104 -3.31 7.25 -17.31
N ASP A 105 -4.18 7.96 -18.04
CA ASP A 105 -5.02 9.01 -17.47
C ASP A 105 -6.03 8.44 -16.47
N GLY A 106 -6.60 7.27 -16.77
CA GLY A 106 -7.49 6.54 -15.87
C GLY A 106 -6.85 6.19 -14.53
N LEU A 107 -5.56 5.83 -14.53
CA LEU A 107 -4.77 5.64 -13.31
C LEU A 107 -4.57 6.98 -12.58
N GLY A 108 -4.17 8.04 -13.27
CA GLY A 108 -4.00 9.37 -12.66
C GLY A 108 -5.24 9.86 -11.92
N TYR A 109 -6.44 9.69 -12.50
CA TYR A 109 -7.69 10.01 -11.80
C TYR A 109 -7.97 9.12 -10.58
N LEU A 110 -7.57 7.83 -10.59
CA LEU A 110 -7.75 6.93 -9.44
C LEU A 110 -6.78 7.29 -8.31
N ASP A 111 -5.53 7.58 -8.65
CA ASP A 111 -4.50 8.00 -7.71
C ASP A 111 -4.87 9.37 -7.08
N ALA A 112 -5.44 10.31 -7.86
CA ALA A 112 -5.98 11.59 -7.35
C ALA A 112 -7.15 11.41 -6.36
N ILE A 113 -8.05 10.46 -6.64
CA ILE A 113 -9.16 10.12 -5.72
C ILE A 113 -8.59 9.55 -4.41
N GLU A 114 -7.52 8.75 -4.46
CA GLU A 114 -6.87 8.21 -3.27
C GLU A 114 -6.14 9.28 -2.46
N ILE A 115 -5.36 10.17 -3.08
CA ILE A 115 -4.71 11.27 -2.36
C ILE A 115 -5.76 12.13 -1.64
N ARG A 116 -6.91 12.39 -2.30
CA ARG A 116 -8.03 13.09 -1.66
C ARG A 116 -8.68 12.31 -0.53
N ARG A 117 -8.77 10.98 -0.62
CA ARG A 117 -9.25 10.10 0.46
C ARG A 117 -8.32 10.15 1.67
N LEU A 118 -7.01 10.02 1.45
CA LEU A 118 -6.00 10.02 2.50
C LEU A 118 -5.96 11.36 3.24
N ARG A 119 -5.89 12.49 2.52
CA ARG A 119 -5.99 13.84 3.09
C ARG A 119 -7.29 14.06 3.88
N LEU A 120 -8.41 13.48 3.42
CA LEU A 120 -9.69 13.58 4.13
C LEU A 120 -9.71 12.74 5.41
N LEU A 121 -9.11 11.55 5.41
CA LEU A 121 -8.94 10.73 6.61
C LEU A 121 -8.06 11.45 7.64
N GLU A 122 -6.91 11.96 7.22
CA GLU A 122 -5.98 12.73 8.06
C GLU A 122 -6.65 13.94 8.72
N ALA A 123 -7.31 14.79 7.93
CA ALA A 123 -8.06 15.94 8.45
C ALA A 123 -9.20 15.51 9.42
N THR A 124 -9.85 14.37 9.16
CA THR A 124 -10.88 13.82 10.05
C THR A 124 -10.28 13.30 11.35
N HIS A 125 -9.13 12.63 11.32
CA HIS A 125 -8.41 12.16 12.50
C HIS A 125 -7.94 13.33 13.37
N ALA A 126 -7.35 14.37 12.78
CA ALA A 126 -7.00 15.61 13.49
C ALA A 126 -8.23 16.28 14.14
N ALA A 127 -9.37 16.33 13.43
CA ALA A 127 -10.62 16.83 14.00
C ALA A 127 -11.10 15.97 15.19
N MET A 128 -10.95 14.63 15.12
CA MET A 128 -11.32 13.68 16.17
C MET A 128 -10.45 13.77 17.44
N GLU A 129 -9.31 14.46 17.42
CA GLU A 129 -8.58 14.77 18.67
C GLU A 129 -9.30 15.85 19.50
N THR A 130 -10.10 16.71 18.85
CA THR A 130 -10.80 17.85 19.48
C THR A 130 -12.25 17.56 19.84
N ILE A 131 -12.79 16.41 19.43
CA ILE A 131 -14.19 15.99 19.62
C ILE A 131 -14.17 14.54 20.08
N LEU A 132 -15.04 14.12 21.00
CA LEU A 132 -15.41 12.70 21.04
C LEU A 132 -16.41 12.41 19.91
N PRO A 133 -16.03 11.67 18.83
CA PRO A 133 -16.99 11.12 17.88
C PRO A 133 -17.81 10.02 18.56
N THR A 134 -18.96 9.69 17.99
CA THR A 134 -19.76 8.54 18.44
C THR A 134 -19.00 7.25 18.15
N GLU A 135 -19.04 6.25 19.04
CA GLU A 135 -18.41 4.95 18.85
C GLU A 135 -18.78 4.31 17.49
N SER A 136 -20.05 4.43 17.08
CA SER A 136 -20.54 3.99 15.77
C SER A 136 -19.91 4.74 14.58
N GLN A 137 -19.61 6.04 14.71
CA GLN A 137 -18.91 6.81 13.66
C GLN A 137 -17.46 6.33 13.54
N LEU A 138 -16.77 6.11 14.66
CA LEU A 138 -15.40 5.60 14.70
C LEU A 138 -15.29 4.20 14.07
N GLN A 139 -16.13 3.25 14.50
CA GLN A 139 -16.16 1.89 13.95
C GLN A 139 -16.47 1.88 12.45
N MET A 140 -17.41 2.72 12.00
CA MET A 140 -17.75 2.84 10.58
C MET A 140 -16.60 3.43 9.76
N LEU A 141 -15.91 4.45 10.29
CA LEU A 141 -14.76 5.06 9.62
C LEU A 141 -13.59 4.07 9.49
N GLN A 142 -13.28 3.34 10.56
CA GLN A 142 -12.23 2.31 10.57
C GLN A 142 -12.50 1.17 9.59
N GLU A 143 -13.74 0.66 9.53
CA GLU A 143 -14.08 -0.41 8.59
C GLU A 143 -14.10 0.09 7.14
N LEU A 144 -14.62 1.30 6.88
CA LEU A 144 -14.56 1.92 5.55
C LEU A 144 -13.13 2.20 5.10
N ASP A 145 -12.25 2.64 6.01
CA ASP A 145 -10.82 2.80 5.71
C ASP A 145 -10.20 1.46 5.34
N ARG A 146 -10.36 0.45 6.21
CA ARG A 146 -9.83 -0.90 6.02
C ARG A 146 -10.26 -1.54 4.70
N THR A 147 -11.55 -1.46 4.33
CA THR A 147 -12.03 -2.06 3.07
C THR A 147 -11.66 -1.24 1.85
N SER A 148 -11.71 0.11 1.93
CA SER A 148 -11.29 0.98 0.83
C SER A 148 -9.81 0.79 0.51
N THR A 149 -8.93 0.77 1.53
CA THR A 149 -7.49 0.53 1.36
C THR A 149 -7.21 -0.84 0.73
N ALA A 150 -7.92 -1.90 1.16
CA ALA A 150 -7.79 -3.22 0.56
C ALA A 150 -8.26 -3.27 -0.91
N ASN A 151 -9.40 -2.64 -1.24
CA ASN A 151 -9.88 -2.55 -2.62
C ASN A 151 -8.99 -1.65 -3.49
N PHE A 152 -8.40 -0.58 -2.93
CA PHE A 152 -7.44 0.27 -3.61
C PHE A 152 -6.15 -0.48 -3.94
N ARG A 153 -5.60 -1.26 -2.98
CA ARG A 153 -4.43 -2.11 -3.23
C ARG A 153 -4.63 -3.05 -4.43
N LEU A 154 -5.78 -3.71 -4.49
CA LEU A 154 -6.14 -4.64 -5.56
C LEU A 154 -6.38 -3.96 -6.92
N LEU A 155 -7.07 -2.81 -6.97
CA LEU A 155 -7.28 -2.10 -8.23
C LEU A 155 -5.97 -1.47 -8.74
N HIS A 156 -5.15 -0.94 -7.83
CA HIS A 156 -3.91 -0.23 -8.14
C HIS A 156 -2.89 -1.18 -8.77
N ALA A 157 -2.56 -2.30 -8.09
CA ALA A 157 -1.70 -3.33 -8.67
C ALA A 157 -2.35 -3.96 -9.91
N GLY A 158 -3.64 -4.26 -9.85
CA GLY A 158 -4.33 -5.02 -10.88
C GLY A 158 -4.39 -4.33 -12.23
N PHE A 159 -4.71 -3.03 -12.28
CA PHE A 159 -4.71 -2.30 -13.55
C PHE A 159 -3.30 -2.10 -14.09
N ARG A 160 -2.32 -1.73 -13.24
CA ARG A 160 -0.92 -1.58 -13.62
C ARG A 160 -0.33 -2.87 -14.21
N ALA A 161 -0.62 -4.02 -13.58
CA ALA A 161 -0.26 -5.34 -14.09
C ALA A 161 -0.97 -5.67 -15.42
N CYS A 162 -2.28 -5.42 -15.54
CA CYS A 162 -3.01 -5.70 -16.79
C CYS A 162 -2.49 -4.88 -17.98
N ILE A 163 -2.05 -3.64 -17.76
CA ILE A 163 -1.46 -2.78 -18.79
C ILE A 163 -0.08 -3.32 -19.20
N LEU A 164 0.81 -3.64 -18.24
CA LEU A 164 2.11 -4.26 -18.50
C LEU A 164 1.98 -5.59 -19.26
N ILE A 165 1.14 -6.50 -18.75
CA ILE A 165 0.91 -7.82 -19.37
C ILE A 165 0.39 -7.66 -20.80
N LYS A 166 -0.50 -6.71 -21.08
CA LYS A 166 -1.03 -6.50 -22.45
C LYS A 166 0.06 -6.10 -23.44
N GLU A 167 1.06 -5.32 -23.03
CA GLU A 167 2.17 -4.93 -23.91
C GLU A 167 3.18 -6.07 -24.07
N LEU A 168 3.61 -6.68 -22.95
CA LEU A 168 4.55 -7.82 -22.96
C LEU A 168 4.04 -9.01 -23.77
N THR A 169 2.71 -9.22 -23.80
CA THR A 169 2.04 -10.30 -24.56
C THR A 169 1.48 -9.86 -25.92
N ARG A 170 1.70 -8.62 -26.38
CA ARG A 170 1.20 -8.14 -27.68
C ARG A 170 1.90 -8.81 -28.85
N ASP A 171 1.23 -8.95 -29.98
CA ASP A 171 1.80 -9.42 -31.25
C ASP A 171 2.88 -8.47 -31.79
N SER A 172 3.85 -9.03 -32.53
CA SER A 172 5.08 -8.32 -32.94
C SER A 172 4.84 -7.08 -33.83
N GLU A 173 3.77 -7.05 -34.62
CA GLU A 173 3.48 -5.94 -35.54
C GLU A 173 3.04 -4.65 -34.84
N CYS A 174 2.52 -4.76 -33.60
CA CYS A 174 1.90 -3.65 -32.86
C CYS A 174 2.55 -3.40 -31.48
N ARG A 175 3.68 -4.07 -31.19
CA ARG A 175 4.36 -4.02 -29.89
C ARG A 175 5.28 -2.80 -29.80
N LYS A 176 5.27 -2.13 -28.64
CA LYS A 176 6.27 -1.12 -28.27
C LYS A 176 7.69 -1.71 -28.28
N GLU A 177 8.69 -0.88 -28.60
CA GLU A 177 10.12 -1.26 -28.47
C GLU A 177 10.51 -1.43 -26.99
N ILE A 178 11.58 -2.17 -26.69
CA ILE A 178 12.02 -2.42 -25.30
C ILE A 178 12.24 -1.11 -24.49
N PRO A 179 12.90 -0.04 -25.00
CA PRO A 179 12.97 1.24 -24.30
C PRO A 179 11.59 1.82 -23.98
N GLN A 180 10.62 1.71 -24.89
CA GLN A 180 9.26 2.22 -24.71
C GLN A 180 8.46 1.40 -23.69
N ILE A 181 8.69 0.08 -23.62
CA ILE A 181 8.13 -0.78 -22.56
C ILE A 181 8.74 -0.41 -21.20
N MET A 182 10.05 -0.12 -21.13
CA MET A 182 10.69 0.35 -19.90
C MET A 182 10.19 1.74 -19.45
N GLY A 183 9.94 2.66 -20.39
CA GLY A 183 9.29 3.94 -20.08
C GLY A 183 7.89 3.76 -19.50
N MET A 184 7.12 2.82 -20.05
CA MET A 184 5.80 2.45 -19.54
C MET A 184 5.88 1.76 -18.16
N LEU A 185 6.89 0.90 -17.91
CA LEU A 185 7.16 0.31 -16.60
C LEU A 185 7.48 1.40 -15.56
N ASN A 186 8.37 2.34 -15.88
CA ASN A 186 8.75 3.43 -14.98
C ASN A 186 7.60 4.42 -14.72
N ALA A 187 6.60 4.47 -15.61
CA ALA A 187 5.38 5.25 -15.41
C ALA A 187 4.31 4.52 -14.58
N LEU A 188 4.21 3.19 -14.69
CA LEU A 188 3.25 2.38 -13.96
C LEU A 188 3.73 1.99 -12.55
N VAL A 189 5.02 1.73 -12.42
CA VAL A 189 5.72 1.29 -11.20
C VAL A 189 7.03 2.10 -11.10
N PRO A 190 6.97 3.40 -10.76
CA PRO A 190 8.14 4.25 -10.66
C PRO A 190 9.12 3.74 -9.59
N SER A 191 10.41 4.05 -9.75
CA SER A 191 11.45 3.66 -8.78
C SER A 191 11.33 4.43 -7.47
N ASP A 192 10.82 5.65 -7.50
CA ASP A 192 10.62 6.53 -6.34
C ASP A 192 9.37 7.39 -6.54
N VAL A 193 8.84 7.93 -5.43
CA VAL A 193 7.67 8.82 -5.44
C VAL A 193 8.14 10.24 -5.13
N PHE A 194 7.86 11.15 -6.06
CA PHE A 194 8.28 12.55 -5.97
C PHE A 194 7.22 13.36 -5.21
N LEU A 195 7.48 13.61 -3.94
CA LEU A 195 6.68 14.49 -3.08
C LEU A 195 7.40 15.85 -3.01
N GLU A 196 6.70 16.95 -3.29
CA GLU A 196 7.29 18.31 -3.31
C GLU A 196 6.90 19.14 -2.09
N ASP A 197 5.64 19.06 -1.68
CA ASP A 197 5.07 19.79 -0.54
C ASP A 197 4.97 18.89 0.71
N GLU A 198 4.96 19.48 1.93
CA GLU A 198 4.68 18.71 3.16
C GLU A 198 3.25 18.11 3.16
N ASP A 199 2.32 18.72 2.40
CA ASP A 199 0.95 18.23 2.20
C ASP A 199 0.83 17.11 1.13
N ASP A 200 1.93 16.71 0.49
CA ASP A 200 1.90 15.67 -0.55
C ASP A 200 1.89 14.25 0.02
N VAL A 201 0.95 13.46 -0.49
CA VAL A 201 0.70 12.08 -0.05
C VAL A 201 1.05 11.13 -1.19
N ASP A 202 1.81 10.08 -0.88
CA ASP A 202 2.03 8.95 -1.78
C ASP A 202 0.76 8.08 -1.83
N PRO A 203 0.09 7.93 -3.00
CA PRO A 203 -1.05 7.02 -3.14
C PRO A 203 -0.64 5.54 -3.16
N THR A 204 0.64 5.20 -3.28
CA THR A 204 1.12 3.84 -3.56
C THR A 204 0.85 2.88 -2.38
N PRO A 205 -0.05 1.89 -2.50
CA PRO A 205 -0.46 1.03 -1.40
C PRO A 205 0.43 -0.22 -1.24
N HIS A 206 1.66 -0.16 -1.77
CA HIS A 206 2.57 -1.31 -1.94
C HIS A 206 3.92 -1.02 -1.29
N SER A 207 4.57 -2.04 -0.75
CA SER A 207 5.91 -1.87 -0.18
C SER A 207 6.96 -1.63 -1.28
N PRO A 208 8.05 -0.89 -0.99
CA PRO A 208 9.20 -0.75 -1.89
C PRO A 208 9.73 -2.10 -2.37
N SER A 209 9.79 -3.11 -1.49
CA SER A 209 10.25 -4.46 -1.86
C SER A 209 9.38 -5.13 -2.93
N LEU A 210 8.06 -4.89 -2.94
CA LEU A 210 7.16 -5.42 -3.98
C LEU A 210 7.35 -4.68 -5.30
N ARG A 211 7.42 -3.34 -5.23
CA ARG A 211 7.74 -2.44 -6.35
C ARG A 211 9.04 -2.87 -7.03
N ASP A 212 10.13 -3.00 -6.27
CA ASP A 212 11.46 -3.36 -6.76
C ASP A 212 11.47 -4.78 -7.38
N SER A 213 10.75 -5.73 -6.76
CA SER A 213 10.60 -7.10 -7.30
C SER A 213 9.91 -7.10 -8.67
N VAL A 214 8.85 -6.29 -8.84
CA VAL A 214 8.14 -6.14 -10.11
C VAL A 214 9.04 -5.45 -11.15
N ARG A 215 9.71 -4.34 -10.79
CA ARG A 215 10.61 -3.60 -11.68
C ARG A 215 11.74 -4.50 -12.18
N PHE A 216 12.48 -5.13 -11.27
CA PHE A 216 13.56 -6.04 -11.59
C PHE A 216 13.11 -7.18 -12.51
N SER A 217 11.98 -7.81 -12.21
CA SER A 217 11.54 -9.00 -12.95
C SER A 217 10.99 -8.72 -14.34
N VAL A 218 10.45 -7.51 -14.59
CA VAL A 218 10.13 -7.06 -15.95
C VAL A 218 11.41 -6.71 -16.70
N PHE A 219 12.38 -6.07 -16.06
CA PHE A 219 13.67 -5.75 -16.66
C PHE A 219 14.49 -7.01 -17.03
N GLU A 220 14.69 -7.93 -16.08
CA GLU A 220 15.30 -9.26 -16.29
C GLU A 220 14.65 -10.00 -17.47
N HIS A 221 13.31 -9.99 -17.52
CA HIS A 221 12.56 -10.59 -18.62
C HIS A 221 12.85 -9.92 -19.96
N LEU A 222 12.84 -8.59 -20.04
CA LEU A 222 13.09 -7.85 -21.27
C LEU A 222 14.53 -7.99 -21.79
N MET A 223 15.51 -8.14 -20.89
CA MET A 223 16.92 -8.35 -21.22
C MET A 223 17.26 -9.83 -21.52
N SER A 224 16.30 -10.74 -21.41
CA SER A 224 16.51 -12.17 -21.66
C SER A 224 16.54 -12.51 -23.16
N GLU A 225 17.15 -13.65 -23.51
CA GLU A 225 17.11 -14.17 -24.88
C GLU A 225 15.66 -14.35 -25.38
N SER A 226 15.29 -13.69 -26.48
CA SER A 226 13.95 -13.79 -27.10
C SER A 226 12.80 -13.55 -26.09
N PRO A 227 12.74 -12.35 -25.47
CA PRO A 227 11.87 -12.08 -24.31
C PRO A 227 10.39 -12.29 -24.65
N PHE A 228 10.02 -12.03 -25.91
CA PHE A 228 8.67 -12.17 -26.43
C PHE A 228 8.32 -13.57 -26.97
N SER A 229 9.09 -14.60 -26.62
CA SER A 229 8.70 -15.98 -26.89
C SER A 229 7.44 -16.36 -26.08
N PRO A 230 6.50 -17.17 -26.60
CA PRO A 230 5.26 -17.51 -25.89
C PRO A 230 5.48 -18.11 -24.49
N GLN A 231 6.61 -18.81 -24.31
CA GLN A 231 7.03 -19.42 -23.05
C GLN A 231 7.41 -18.34 -22.01
N LEU A 232 8.29 -17.40 -22.37
CA LEU A 232 8.67 -16.30 -21.47
C LEU A 232 7.52 -15.32 -21.23
N GLN A 233 6.66 -15.09 -22.22
CA GLN A 233 5.45 -14.30 -22.09
C GLN A 233 4.48 -14.87 -21.04
N GLU A 234 4.24 -16.19 -21.03
CA GLU A 234 3.40 -16.80 -19.99
C GLU A 234 4.09 -16.78 -18.61
N ILE A 235 5.42 -16.96 -18.55
CA ILE A 235 6.18 -16.86 -17.30
C ILE A 235 6.09 -15.46 -16.68
N VAL A 236 6.31 -14.39 -17.45
CA VAL A 236 6.23 -13.01 -16.93
C VAL A 236 4.79 -12.65 -16.55
N LYS A 237 3.79 -13.13 -17.31
CA LYS A 237 2.37 -12.99 -16.98
C LYS A 237 2.01 -13.66 -15.66
N MET A 238 2.45 -14.91 -15.44
CA MET A 238 2.24 -15.60 -14.15
C MET A 238 2.95 -14.89 -12.99
N LYS A 239 4.22 -14.48 -13.19
CA LYS A 239 5.00 -13.69 -12.22
C LYS A 239 4.24 -12.42 -11.80
N LEU A 240 3.83 -11.59 -12.76
CA LEU A 240 3.11 -10.33 -12.52
C LEU A 240 1.75 -10.53 -11.84
N SER A 241 0.94 -11.49 -12.30
CA SER A 241 -0.35 -11.80 -11.67
C SER A 241 -0.21 -12.29 -10.23
N SER A 242 0.85 -13.06 -9.94
CA SER A 242 1.15 -13.55 -8.59
C SER A 242 1.52 -12.40 -7.64
N TRP A 243 2.52 -11.58 -7.98
CA TRP A 243 2.95 -10.46 -7.14
C TRP A 243 1.90 -9.38 -6.93
N CYS A 244 1.05 -9.15 -7.93
CA CYS A 244 -0.02 -8.16 -7.81
C CYS A 244 -1.26 -8.69 -7.07
N GLU A 245 -1.26 -9.95 -6.62
CA GLU A 245 -2.41 -10.66 -6.02
C GLU A 245 -3.69 -10.60 -6.89
N VAL A 246 -3.55 -10.41 -8.20
CA VAL A 246 -4.67 -10.12 -9.11
C VAL A 246 -4.80 -11.26 -10.13
N PRO A 247 -5.84 -12.11 -10.00
CA PRO A 247 -6.11 -13.19 -10.94
C PRO A 247 -6.43 -12.70 -12.37
N GLY A 248 -6.82 -11.44 -12.52
CA GLY A 248 -7.05 -10.80 -13.81
C GLY A 248 -7.83 -9.50 -13.71
N TYR A 249 -8.07 -8.92 -14.89
CA TYR A 249 -8.78 -7.65 -15.04
C TYR A 249 -10.18 -7.58 -14.38
N PRO A 250 -11.05 -8.61 -14.43
CA PRO A 250 -12.37 -8.54 -13.81
C PRO A 250 -12.31 -8.23 -12.31
N GLN A 251 -11.38 -8.88 -11.59
CA GLN A 251 -11.19 -8.72 -10.15
C GLN A 251 -10.70 -7.31 -9.79
N ALA A 252 -9.71 -6.78 -10.53
CA ALA A 252 -9.25 -5.41 -10.37
C ALA A 252 -10.38 -4.39 -10.63
N ARG A 253 -11.22 -4.64 -11.63
CA ARG A 253 -12.37 -3.80 -11.95
C ARG A 253 -13.46 -3.84 -10.87
N ASP A 254 -13.74 -5.00 -10.30
CA ASP A 254 -14.73 -5.14 -9.23
C ASP A 254 -14.22 -4.59 -7.89
N ALA A 255 -12.90 -4.59 -7.66
CA ALA A 255 -12.27 -3.81 -6.59
C ALA A 255 -12.44 -2.30 -6.83
N MET A 256 -12.18 -1.80 -8.04
CA MET A 256 -12.38 -0.39 -8.41
C MET A 256 -13.81 0.10 -8.20
N VAL A 257 -14.81 -0.68 -8.62
CA VAL A 257 -16.22 -0.29 -8.42
C VAL A 257 -16.57 -0.24 -6.93
N ARG A 258 -16.11 -1.21 -6.12
CA ARG A 258 -16.33 -1.19 -4.66
C ARG A 258 -15.66 0.00 -4.00
N TYR A 259 -14.36 0.21 -4.27
CA TYR A 259 -13.60 1.36 -3.81
C TYR A 259 -14.29 2.70 -4.11
N CYS A 260 -14.78 2.89 -5.34
CA CYS A 260 -15.48 4.12 -5.73
C CYS A 260 -16.80 4.35 -4.97
N GLU A 261 -17.49 3.29 -4.52
CA GLU A 261 -18.70 3.42 -3.69
C GLU A 261 -18.37 3.54 -2.19
N GLU A 262 -17.29 2.92 -1.72
CA GLU A 262 -16.81 3.04 -0.34
C GLU A 262 -16.25 4.44 -0.06
N PHE A 263 -15.44 4.99 -0.98
CA PHE A 263 -14.96 6.37 -0.90
C PHE A 263 -16.10 7.39 -0.76
N LYS A 264 -17.22 7.23 -1.48
CA LYS A 264 -18.39 8.12 -1.33
C LYS A 264 -19.04 8.05 0.05
N LYS A 265 -19.02 6.87 0.69
CA LYS A 265 -19.55 6.68 2.05
C LYS A 265 -18.60 7.30 3.07
N LEU A 266 -17.30 7.03 2.92
CA LEU A 266 -16.23 7.60 3.74
C LEU A 266 -16.26 9.13 3.67
N GLU A 267 -16.35 9.71 2.47
CA GLU A 267 -16.52 11.16 2.26
C GLU A 267 -17.72 11.71 3.04
N GLY A 268 -18.86 11.01 3.03
CA GLY A 268 -20.05 11.38 3.81
C GLY A 268 -19.85 11.30 5.33
N VAL A 269 -19.16 10.29 5.83
CA VAL A 269 -18.87 10.11 7.28
C VAL A 269 -17.89 11.18 7.78
N CYS A 270 -16.79 11.40 7.05
CA CYS A 270 -15.81 12.45 7.35
C CYS A 270 -16.46 13.84 7.38
N LEU A 271 -17.26 14.18 6.37
CA LEU A 271 -18.02 15.43 6.35
C LEU A 271 -19.02 15.53 7.51
N ALA A 272 -19.67 14.44 7.93
CA ALA A 272 -20.56 14.47 9.10
C ALA A 272 -19.79 14.78 10.40
N ILE A 273 -18.64 14.16 10.61
CA ILE A 273 -17.76 14.39 11.78
C ILE A 273 -17.26 15.85 11.81
N MET A 274 -16.80 16.39 10.67
CA MET A 274 -16.37 17.80 10.60
C MET A 274 -17.54 18.78 10.76
N ASN A 275 -18.73 18.48 10.24
CA ASN A 275 -19.92 19.31 10.50
C ASN A 275 -20.38 19.25 11.97
N ASP A 276 -20.07 18.18 12.71
CA ASP A 276 -20.29 18.10 14.17
C ASP A 276 -19.23 18.94 14.93
N LEU A 277 -18.00 19.10 14.41
CA LEU A 277 -16.99 20.03 14.95
C LEU A 277 -17.48 21.48 14.88
N GLU A 278 -17.85 21.93 13.68
CA GLU A 278 -18.29 23.30 13.44
C GLU A 278 -19.48 23.67 14.33
N ARG A 279 -20.50 22.80 14.41
CA ARG A 279 -21.66 23.04 15.28
C ARG A 279 -21.29 23.11 16.77
N LYS A 280 -20.28 22.35 17.23
CA LYS A 280 -19.79 22.43 18.61
C LYS A 280 -18.96 23.70 18.86
N SER A 281 -18.10 24.11 17.93
CA SER A 281 -17.29 25.33 18.07
C SER A 281 -18.17 26.59 18.04
N PHE A 282 -19.17 26.67 17.15
CA PHE A 282 -20.17 27.74 17.16
C PHE A 282 -21.02 27.74 18.43
N SER A 283 -21.36 26.57 18.99
CA SER A 283 -22.11 26.49 20.26
C SER A 283 -21.29 27.03 21.44
N ILE A 284 -20.00 26.67 21.54
CA ILE A 284 -19.09 27.18 22.58
C ILE A 284 -18.88 28.71 22.41
N GLY A 285 -18.82 29.21 21.18
CA GLY A 285 -18.80 30.65 20.88
C GLY A 285 -20.11 31.42 21.15
N SER A 286 -21.23 30.71 21.38
CA SER A 286 -22.56 31.31 21.55
C SER A 286 -22.98 31.50 23.02
N TYR A 287 -22.08 31.22 23.98
CA TYR A 287 -22.31 31.46 25.41
C TYR A 287 -21.74 32.78 25.93
N HIS A 288 -21.74 33.84 25.13
CA HIS A 288 -21.78 35.20 25.67
C HIS A 288 -22.53 36.20 24.77
N VAL A 289 -23.34 37.04 25.41
CA VAL A 289 -24.13 38.15 24.83
C VAL A 289 -25.41 37.73 24.08
N ALA A 290 -26.38 37.22 24.85
CA ALA A 290 -27.79 37.56 24.66
C ALA A 290 -28.28 38.33 25.90
N SER A 291 -28.30 39.67 25.86
CA SER A 291 -29.04 40.49 26.84
C SER A 291 -30.45 40.78 26.30
N PRO A 292 -31.51 40.55 27.08
CA PRO A 292 -32.89 40.72 26.61
C PRO A 292 -33.51 42.08 26.98
N THR A 293 -34.56 42.46 26.23
CA THR A 293 -35.52 43.57 26.44
C THR A 293 -34.98 45.01 26.17
N SER A 294 -35.76 45.97 25.63
CA SER A 294 -37.11 45.92 25.05
C SER A 294 -37.39 47.07 24.06
N SER A 295 -38.54 47.04 23.40
CA SER A 295 -39.02 47.93 22.33
C SER A 295 -39.19 49.42 22.66
N THR A 296 -38.87 50.33 21.72
CA THR A 296 -39.81 51.29 21.08
C THR A 296 -39.16 52.02 19.88
N LEU A 297 -39.98 52.58 18.98
CA LEU A 297 -39.60 53.49 17.89
C LEU A 297 -39.64 54.96 18.39
N PHE A 298 -38.95 55.96 17.85
CA PHE A 298 -38.05 56.07 16.68
C PHE A 298 -36.63 56.52 17.17
N ASP A 299 -35.68 57.18 16.49
CA ASP A 299 -35.59 57.86 15.18
C ASP A 299 -34.10 57.96 14.71
N THR A 300 -33.84 58.76 13.68
CA THR A 300 -32.60 58.91 12.90
C THR A 300 -31.40 59.56 13.63
N ASP A 301 -30.20 59.22 13.12
CA ASP A 301 -28.94 60.00 13.05
C ASP A 301 -27.73 59.82 14.02
N THR A 302 -26.63 59.36 13.41
CA THR A 302 -25.19 59.69 13.61
C THR A 302 -24.41 59.47 14.94
N SER A 303 -23.41 58.58 14.83
CA SER A 303 -21.98 58.77 15.17
C SER A 303 -21.36 58.27 16.51
N ARG A 304 -20.25 57.51 16.32
CA ARG A 304 -18.98 57.39 17.07
C ARG A 304 -18.92 57.23 18.62
N SER A 305 -18.29 56.10 19.00
CA SER A 305 -17.15 55.96 19.95
C SER A 305 -17.34 55.42 21.40
N SER A 306 -16.46 54.46 21.73
CA SER A 306 -15.80 54.15 23.03
C SER A 306 -16.58 53.89 24.33
N GLY A 307 -16.28 52.75 24.97
CA GLY A 307 -15.60 52.77 26.29
C GLY A 307 -16.32 52.24 27.55
N PHE A 308 -15.96 51.01 27.96
CA PHE A 308 -15.68 50.51 29.34
C PHE A 308 -16.68 50.62 30.54
N SER A 309 -16.58 49.59 31.41
CA SER A 309 -16.98 49.51 32.84
C SER A 309 -18.47 49.40 33.20
N ALA A 310 -18.90 48.82 34.34
CA ALA A 310 -18.31 47.87 35.32
C ALA A 310 -19.38 47.45 36.38
N ASN A 311 -19.03 46.55 37.32
CA ASN A 311 -19.74 46.14 38.56
C ASN A 311 -20.90 45.12 38.38
N ALA A 312 -20.86 43.91 38.94
CA ALA A 312 -20.90 43.46 40.36
C ALA A 312 -22.34 43.48 40.95
N THR A 313 -22.83 42.49 41.71
CA THR A 313 -22.30 42.02 43.02
C THR A 313 -23.09 40.81 43.57
N GLN A 314 -22.41 39.79 44.17
CA GLN A 314 -22.91 38.73 45.12
C GLN A 314 -24.13 37.85 44.67
N GLY A 315 -24.38 36.61 45.13
CA GLY A 315 -23.78 35.62 46.06
C GLY A 315 -24.59 34.31 45.95
N ALA A 316 -24.36 33.19 46.68
CA ALA A 316 -23.41 32.87 47.75
C ALA A 316 -22.93 31.39 47.69
N SER A 317 -23.23 30.53 48.68
CA SER A 317 -22.57 29.22 48.88
C SER A 317 -23.47 28.03 49.30
N ALA A 318 -23.06 26.80 48.94
CA ALA A 318 -23.34 25.56 49.69
C ALA A 318 -22.18 24.55 49.54
N ILE A 319 -21.91 23.72 50.55
CA ILE A 319 -20.76 22.79 50.69
C ILE A 319 -21.28 21.39 51.13
N PHE A 320 -20.41 20.35 51.11
CA PHE A 320 -20.51 18.97 51.67
C PHE A 320 -20.92 17.87 50.66
N THR A 321 -20.28 16.67 50.56
CA THR A 321 -19.03 16.13 51.17
C THR A 321 -18.42 14.99 50.31
N THR A 322 -17.18 14.59 50.61
CA THR A 322 -16.43 13.43 50.06
C THR A 322 -16.64 12.11 50.81
N ALA A 323 -16.49 10.95 50.13
CA ALA A 323 -16.19 9.65 50.76
C ALA A 323 -15.49 8.65 49.80
N THR A 324 -14.52 7.90 50.33
CA THR A 324 -13.72 6.79 49.76
C THR A 324 -13.13 5.99 50.95
N PRO A 325 -12.42 4.83 50.81
CA PRO A 325 -12.44 3.74 49.79
C PRO A 325 -12.60 2.34 50.46
N ASN A 326 -12.47 1.22 49.71
CA ASN A 326 -11.61 0.07 50.12
C ASN A 326 -11.45 -1.02 49.04
N ASP A 327 -10.31 -1.74 49.11
CA ASP A 327 -9.91 -2.89 48.27
C ASP A 327 -10.51 -4.24 48.71
N ASN A 328 -10.49 -5.25 47.81
CA ASN A 328 -9.78 -6.52 48.03
C ASN A 328 -9.74 -7.47 46.80
N GLN A 329 -8.87 -8.48 46.90
CA GLN A 329 -8.34 -9.30 45.79
C GLN A 329 -9.14 -10.57 45.43
N ASP A 330 -8.71 -11.17 44.30
CA ASP A 330 -8.47 -12.60 44.05
C ASP A 330 -9.47 -13.54 43.33
N SER A 331 -8.83 -14.38 42.50
CA SER A 331 -9.19 -15.73 42.01
C SER A 331 -10.17 -15.91 40.84
N ALA A 332 -9.65 -16.54 39.79
CA ALA A 332 -10.40 -17.21 38.72
C ALA A 332 -10.29 -18.75 38.86
N PRO A 333 -11.22 -19.53 38.25
CA PRO A 333 -10.78 -20.77 37.60
C PRO A 333 -11.48 -21.10 36.27
N THR A 334 -10.64 -21.25 35.24
CA THR A 334 -10.54 -22.33 34.23
C THR A 334 -11.81 -23.02 33.65
N THR A 335 -11.92 -22.99 32.32
CA THR A 335 -12.81 -23.82 31.47
C THR A 335 -12.05 -25.02 30.87
N PRO A 336 -12.65 -26.21 30.67
CA PRO A 336 -11.93 -27.41 30.20
C PRO A 336 -11.64 -27.46 28.69
N LEU A 337 -10.56 -28.20 28.35
CA LEU A 337 -9.98 -28.44 27.01
C LEU A 337 -10.63 -29.63 26.26
N SER A 338 -10.53 -29.63 24.92
CA SER A 338 -9.89 -30.69 24.08
C SER A 338 -10.21 -30.49 22.58
N PRO A 339 -9.45 -31.02 21.60
CA PRO A 339 -8.06 -31.50 21.61
C PRO A 339 -7.12 -30.71 20.67
N TRP A 340 -5.84 -30.61 21.03
CA TRP A 340 -4.78 -30.23 20.09
C TRP A 340 -4.35 -31.41 19.20
N VAL A 341 -4.04 -31.14 17.93
CA VAL A 341 -3.11 -31.96 17.16
C VAL A 341 -1.70 -31.46 17.48
N LEU A 342 -0.84 -32.37 17.94
CA LEU A 342 0.57 -32.09 18.22
C LEU A 342 1.33 -31.71 16.94
N SER A 343 1.82 -30.47 16.87
CA SER A 343 2.84 -30.08 15.89
C SER A 343 4.17 -29.83 16.60
N THR A 344 5.03 -30.84 16.56
CA THR A 344 6.37 -30.84 17.16
C THR A 344 7.34 -30.01 16.31
N SER A 345 7.32 -28.69 16.48
CA SER A 345 8.33 -27.77 15.96
C SER A 345 8.94 -26.96 17.10
N HIS A 346 10.25 -27.09 17.33
CA HIS A 346 10.95 -26.25 18.30
C HIS A 346 10.77 -24.76 17.94
N PRO A 347 10.43 -23.89 18.91
CA PRO A 347 10.04 -22.50 18.61
C PRO A 347 11.17 -21.66 17.99
N LEU A 348 12.43 -22.06 18.17
CA LEU A 348 13.61 -21.41 17.58
C LEU A 348 13.81 -21.70 16.07
N LEU A 349 13.03 -22.61 15.47
CA LEU A 349 13.15 -23.02 14.06
C LEU A 349 11.96 -22.59 13.19
N LYS A 350 11.10 -21.71 13.70
CA LYS A 350 9.91 -21.20 12.99
C LYS A 350 10.29 -19.95 12.18
N GLY A 351 10.19 -20.02 10.85
CA GLY A 351 10.41 -18.88 9.94
C GLY A 351 11.81 -18.77 9.35
N MET A 352 12.59 -19.84 9.28
CA MET A 352 13.79 -19.85 8.42
C MET A 352 13.40 -20.06 6.94
N PRO A 353 13.92 -19.26 5.99
CA PRO A 353 13.58 -19.37 4.58
C PRO A 353 13.80 -20.79 4.03
N GLY A 354 12.82 -21.28 3.27
CA GLY A 354 12.87 -22.60 2.63
C GLY A 354 12.13 -23.71 3.40
N ARG A 355 11.35 -23.35 4.44
CA ARG A 355 10.45 -24.31 5.13
C ARG A 355 8.95 -24.04 4.94
N GLU A 356 8.57 -22.91 4.35
CA GLU A 356 7.19 -22.70 3.92
C GLU A 356 6.90 -23.43 2.59
N MET A 357 6.05 -24.46 2.67
CA MET A 357 5.40 -25.14 1.53
C MET A 357 6.30 -25.94 0.56
N SER A 358 7.10 -26.89 1.07
CA SER A 358 7.52 -28.03 0.25
C SER A 358 6.34 -29.01 0.02
N PRO A 359 6.04 -29.46 -1.22
CA PRO A 359 4.96 -30.42 -1.49
C PRO A 359 5.19 -31.82 -0.87
N ALA A 360 6.40 -32.11 -0.40
CA ALA A 360 6.89 -33.42 0.04
C ALA A 360 6.31 -33.92 1.39
N LYS A 361 5.09 -33.52 1.77
CA LYS A 361 4.35 -34.08 2.91
C LYS A 361 2.87 -34.37 2.64
N THR A 362 2.38 -34.16 1.42
CA THR A 362 1.06 -34.66 1.01
C THR A 362 1.23 -36.02 0.34
N ASP A 363 0.80 -37.08 1.01
CA ASP A 363 0.70 -38.40 0.40
C ASP A 363 -0.42 -38.38 -0.65
N GLY A 364 -0.02 -38.19 -1.91
CA GLY A 364 -0.94 -38.15 -3.04
C GLY A 364 -1.64 -39.49 -3.32
N ALA A 365 -1.03 -40.63 -2.92
CA ALA A 365 -1.63 -41.95 -3.10
C ALA A 365 -2.79 -42.19 -2.12
N LEU A 366 -2.67 -41.66 -0.89
CA LEU A 366 -3.77 -41.64 0.08
C LEU A 366 -4.98 -40.79 -0.38
N PHE A 367 -4.74 -39.75 -1.18
CA PHE A 367 -5.82 -38.95 -1.80
C PHE A 367 -6.42 -39.58 -3.07
N SER A 368 -5.66 -40.40 -3.81
CA SER A 368 -6.13 -41.06 -5.05
C SER A 368 -6.71 -42.47 -4.84
N GLN A 369 -6.54 -43.05 -3.65
CA GLN A 369 -6.81 -44.48 -3.35
C GLN A 369 -6.04 -45.46 -4.24
N ASP A 370 -4.89 -45.04 -4.79
CA ASP A 370 -4.04 -45.91 -5.61
C ASP A 370 -3.17 -46.82 -4.72
N LEU A 371 -3.67 -48.04 -4.48
CA LEU A 371 -2.99 -49.08 -3.70
C LEU A 371 -1.80 -49.73 -4.43
N SER A 372 -1.45 -49.28 -5.64
CA SER A 372 -0.35 -49.84 -6.44
C SER A 372 0.96 -49.04 -6.42
N ALA A 373 0.94 -47.83 -5.84
CA ALA A 373 2.11 -46.98 -5.74
C ALA A 373 3.18 -47.54 -4.77
N PRO A 374 4.48 -47.52 -5.13
CA PRO A 374 5.54 -47.95 -4.22
C PRO A 374 5.72 -46.93 -3.06
N PRO A 375 6.12 -47.39 -1.86
CA PRO A 375 6.26 -46.51 -0.70
C PRO A 375 7.35 -45.46 -0.91
N VAL A 376 7.03 -44.22 -0.55
CA VAL A 376 7.95 -43.07 -0.62
C VAL A 376 9.11 -43.26 0.37
N LEU A 377 10.33 -42.92 -0.07
CA LEU A 377 11.55 -43.02 0.74
C LEU A 377 11.46 -42.18 2.02
N SER A 378 11.51 -42.85 3.17
CA SER A 378 11.56 -42.23 4.49
C SER A 378 12.89 -41.50 4.71
N TYR A 379 12.86 -40.17 4.81
CA TYR A 379 13.98 -39.40 5.37
C TYR A 379 14.02 -39.56 6.90
N PRO A 380 15.21 -39.55 7.54
CA PRO A 380 15.34 -39.88 8.95
C PRO A 380 14.76 -38.80 9.88
N ASP A 381 13.88 -39.20 10.80
CA ASP A 381 13.10 -38.35 11.74
C ASP A 381 13.92 -37.67 12.88
N SER A 382 15.25 -37.63 12.80
CA SER A 382 16.12 -37.21 13.92
C SER A 382 16.37 -35.69 13.99
N LEU A 383 15.31 -34.88 14.11
CA LEU A 383 15.39 -33.43 14.36
C LEU A 383 15.57 -33.03 15.84
N SER A 384 15.87 -33.98 16.73
CA SER A 384 16.07 -33.75 18.17
C SER A 384 17.53 -33.46 18.57
N LYS A 385 18.43 -33.25 17.60
CA LYS A 385 19.89 -33.14 17.83
C LYS A 385 20.56 -31.88 17.22
N THR A 386 19.83 -30.79 17.01
CA THR A 386 20.45 -29.54 16.56
C THR A 386 21.26 -28.91 17.70
N GLU A 387 22.59 -28.89 17.55
CA GLU A 387 23.46 -28.10 18.43
C GLU A 387 23.38 -26.61 18.07
N PHE A 388 23.74 -25.75 19.02
CA PHE A 388 23.79 -24.29 18.81
C PHE A 388 25.10 -23.72 19.35
N PHE A 389 25.73 -22.83 18.58
CA PHE A 389 26.79 -21.98 19.07
C PHE A 389 26.19 -20.84 19.91
N GLN A 390 26.68 -20.68 21.14
CA GLN A 390 26.25 -19.62 22.05
C GLN A 390 27.41 -18.67 22.34
N HIS A 391 27.19 -17.37 22.19
CA HIS A 391 28.21 -16.34 22.41
C HIS A 391 28.67 -16.31 23.89
N PRO A 392 29.98 -16.21 24.22
CA PRO A 392 30.49 -16.45 25.58
C PRO A 392 29.89 -15.57 26.69
N PHE A 393 29.35 -14.40 26.35
CA PHE A 393 28.78 -13.44 27.30
C PHE A 393 27.29 -13.63 27.57
N THR A 394 26.55 -14.46 26.82
CA THR A 394 25.08 -14.61 27.00
C THR A 394 24.67 -15.02 28.41
N ARG A 395 25.44 -15.90 29.06
CA ARG A 395 25.16 -16.43 30.41
C ARG A 395 25.18 -15.35 31.50
N LYS A 396 25.61 -14.12 31.19
CA LYS A 396 25.65 -12.98 32.11
C LYS A 396 24.57 -11.93 31.85
N LEU A 397 23.77 -12.08 30.79
CA LEU A 397 22.82 -11.06 30.34
C LEU A 397 21.37 -11.31 30.78
N ASP A 398 21.07 -12.48 31.36
CA ASP A 398 19.74 -12.87 31.90
C ASP A 398 18.56 -12.65 30.95
N MET A 399 18.79 -12.83 29.64
CA MET A 399 17.80 -12.69 28.56
C MET A 399 17.21 -14.05 28.16
N SER A 400 15.98 -14.04 27.64
CA SER A 400 15.33 -15.26 27.13
C SER A 400 16.03 -15.82 25.87
N PRO A 401 15.89 -17.11 25.55
CA PRO A 401 16.50 -17.71 24.34
C PRO A 401 16.01 -17.08 23.02
N VAL A 402 14.80 -16.52 22.99
CA VAL A 402 14.22 -15.87 21.81
C VAL A 402 14.90 -14.51 21.56
N GLU A 403 15.12 -13.73 22.61
CA GLU A 403 15.87 -12.46 22.53
C GLU A 403 17.34 -12.71 22.17
N GLN A 404 17.97 -13.75 22.73
CA GLN A 404 19.33 -14.14 22.37
C GLN A 404 19.44 -14.55 20.89
N ALA A 405 18.43 -15.22 20.31
CA ALA A 405 18.40 -15.56 18.89
C ALA A 405 18.17 -14.31 18.00
N ALA A 406 17.23 -13.43 18.38
CA ALA A 406 16.96 -12.18 17.65
C ALA A 406 18.18 -11.23 17.59
N LEU A 407 19.04 -11.26 18.63
CA LEU A 407 20.29 -10.50 18.71
C LEU A 407 21.51 -11.25 18.12
N GLY A 408 21.32 -12.42 17.48
CA GLY A 408 22.39 -13.20 16.86
C GLY A 408 23.39 -13.83 17.86
N LEU A 409 23.04 -13.89 19.15
CA LEU A 409 23.90 -14.40 20.22
C LEU A 409 23.82 -15.93 20.40
N ILE A 410 22.82 -16.56 19.78
CA ILE A 410 22.70 -18.01 19.60
C ILE A 410 22.50 -18.27 18.10
N LEU A 411 23.35 -19.11 17.51
CA LEU A 411 23.28 -19.52 16.10
C LEU A 411 23.21 -21.05 16.00
N PRO A 412 22.38 -21.63 15.12
CA PRO A 412 22.38 -23.08 14.90
C PRO A 412 23.75 -23.53 14.38
N ARG A 413 24.28 -24.61 14.96
CA ARG A 413 25.52 -25.24 14.52
C ARG A 413 25.21 -26.19 13.37
N GLU A 414 25.88 -25.99 12.25
CA GLU A 414 25.89 -26.98 11.16
C GLU A 414 26.60 -28.24 11.66
N ILE A 415 25.96 -29.40 11.47
CA ILE A 415 26.50 -30.70 11.83
C ILE A 415 26.99 -31.33 10.54
N ASP A 416 28.31 -31.54 10.43
CA ASP A 416 28.94 -32.16 9.27
C ASP A 416 28.38 -33.57 9.03
N SER A 417 27.42 -33.71 8.11
CA SER A 417 26.85 -35.00 7.73
C SER A 417 27.73 -35.71 6.69
N ARG A 418 29.01 -35.91 7.00
CA ARG A 418 29.98 -36.68 6.21
C ARG A 418 30.98 -37.43 7.09
N ASP A 419 30.54 -38.56 7.63
CA ASP A 419 31.44 -39.70 7.79
C ASP A 419 31.65 -40.35 6.42
N PHE A 420 32.88 -40.73 6.09
CA PHE A 420 33.28 -41.42 4.86
C PHE A 420 33.22 -42.95 5.00
#